data_AF-A0A7C2V3J5-F1
#
_entry.id   AF-A0A7C2V3J5-F1
#
_cell.length_a   1.000
_cell.length_b   1.000
_cell.length_c   1.000
_cell.angle_alpha   90.00
_cell.angle_beta   90.00
_cell.angle_gamma   90.00
#
_symmetry.space_group_name_H-M   'P 1'
#
loop_
_entity.id
_entity.type
_entity.pdbx_description
1 polymer ?
#
loop_
_entity_poly.entity_id
_entity_poly.type
_entity_poly.pdbx_seq_one_letter_code
_entity_poly.pdbx_strand_id
1 'polypeptide(L)'
;MQLGKLFEKNYLVGKLGLYPFTPENLMRVGLALCVYLKIHKDLGKPLMVIEDLNFLTLSLGVGFMAGGGDISLGFLEGDIKVRSEHEGDRTRLIIENLQEYELKMVESILFSRYNMPRAEGEEVGRIWIQEKRH
;
A
#
# COMPACT_ATOMS: atom_id res chain seq x y z
N MET A 1 -11.12 15.81 -14.86
CA MET A 1 -9.77 15.72 -14.29
C MET A 1 -9.02 14.68 -15.09
N GLN A 2 -7.98 15.05 -15.84
CA GLN A 2 -7.12 14.04 -16.48
C GLN A 2 -6.56 13.16 -15.37
N LEU A 3 -6.86 11.86 -15.40
CA LEU A 3 -6.31 10.87 -14.49
C LEU A 3 -4.83 10.69 -14.85
N GLY A 4 -3.99 11.54 -14.26
CA GLY A 4 -2.55 11.39 -14.36
C GLY A 4 -2.13 10.03 -13.80
N LYS A 5 -1.12 9.42 -14.43
CA LYS A 5 -0.44 8.23 -13.93
C LYS A 5 -0.01 8.45 -12.48
N LEU A 6 -0.35 7.54 -11.58
CA LEU A 6 -0.03 7.61 -10.15
C LEU A 6 1.32 6.95 -9.85
N PHE A 7 1.58 5.80 -10.47
CA PHE A 7 2.81 5.04 -10.29
C PHE A 7 3.84 5.35 -11.38
N GLU A 8 5.05 5.69 -10.97
CA GLU A 8 6.22 5.73 -11.83
C GLU A 8 6.98 4.42 -11.68
N LYS A 9 6.77 3.48 -12.61
CA LYS A 9 7.26 2.10 -12.52
C LYS A 9 6.71 1.41 -11.27
N ASN A 10 7.52 1.29 -10.21
CA ASN A 10 7.19 0.62 -8.97
C ASN A 10 7.12 1.55 -7.76
N TYR A 11 7.05 2.88 -7.98
CA TYR A 11 6.97 3.84 -6.88
C TYR A 11 5.97 4.96 -7.14
N LEU A 12 5.51 5.60 -6.06
CA LEU A 12 4.85 6.90 -6.09
C LEU A 12 5.85 7.98 -5.69
N VAL A 13 5.69 9.19 -6.22
CA VAL A 13 6.51 10.36 -5.84
C VAL A 13 5.62 11.54 -5.48
N GLY A 14 6.01 12.29 -4.45
CA GLY A 14 5.22 13.43 -3.98
C GLY A 14 5.80 14.11 -2.77
N LYS A 15 5.08 15.12 -2.28
CA LYS A 15 5.37 15.80 -1.02
C LYS A 15 4.41 15.31 0.06
N LEU A 16 4.92 15.01 1.25
CA LEU A 16 4.11 14.54 2.38
C LEU A 16 2.95 15.51 2.67
N GLY A 17 1.74 14.97 2.87
CA GLY A 17 0.54 15.75 3.16
C GLY A 17 -0.13 16.38 1.93
N LEU A 18 0.49 16.31 0.74
CA LEU A 18 -0.11 16.74 -0.52
C LEU A 18 -0.32 15.54 -1.43
N TYR A 19 -1.29 15.59 -2.35
CA TYR A 19 -1.49 14.53 -3.33
C TYR A 19 -0.17 14.24 -4.09
N PRO A 20 0.25 12.96 -4.24
CA PRO A 20 -0.47 11.73 -3.92
C PRO A 20 -0.35 11.20 -2.48
N PHE A 21 0.38 11.88 -1.59
CA PHE A 21 0.61 11.47 -0.19
C PHE A 21 -0.31 12.15 0.82
N THR A 22 -1.60 12.27 0.50
CA THR A 22 -2.61 12.55 1.53
C THR A 22 -2.98 11.25 2.25
N PRO A 23 -3.42 11.30 3.52
CA PRO A 23 -3.85 10.10 4.24
C PRO A 23 -4.94 9.33 3.51
N GLU A 24 -5.92 10.03 2.95
CA GLU A 24 -7.06 9.44 2.25
C GLU A 24 -6.61 8.73 0.97
N ASN A 25 -5.71 9.34 0.20
CA ASN A 25 -5.21 8.72 -1.01
C ASN A 25 -4.36 7.48 -0.68
N LEU A 26 -3.46 7.58 0.30
CA LEU A 26 -2.65 6.44 0.74
C LEU A 26 -3.50 5.29 1.26
N MET A 27 -4.54 5.56 2.06
CA MET A 27 -5.48 4.54 2.50
C MET A 27 -6.19 3.88 1.31
N ARG A 28 -6.59 4.65 0.30
CA ARG A 28 -7.18 4.06 -0.93
C ARG A 28 -6.19 3.23 -1.72
N VAL A 29 -4.93 3.65 -1.82
CA VAL A 29 -3.87 2.87 -2.47
C VAL A 29 -3.62 1.56 -1.73
N GLY A 30 -3.53 1.59 -0.39
CA GLY A 30 -3.38 0.39 0.43
C GLY A 30 -4.51 -0.60 0.23
N LEU A 31 -5.75 -0.10 0.20
CA LEU A 31 -6.92 -0.93 -0.08
C LEU A 31 -6.88 -1.54 -1.48
N ALA A 32 -6.54 -0.75 -2.50
CA ALA A 32 -6.42 -1.22 -3.88
C ALA A 32 -5.33 -2.31 -4.03
N LEU A 33 -4.19 -2.16 -3.35
CA LEU A 33 -3.13 -3.16 -3.31
C LEU A 33 -3.64 -4.48 -2.70
N CYS A 34 -4.33 -4.42 -1.55
CA CYS A 34 -4.88 -5.62 -0.93
C CYS A 34 -5.92 -6.30 -1.82
N VAL A 35 -6.85 -5.53 -2.39
CA VAL A 35 -7.89 -6.05 -3.29
C VAL A 35 -7.27 -6.70 -4.52
N TYR A 36 -6.24 -6.09 -5.09
CA TYR A 36 -5.49 -6.66 -6.20
C TYR A 36 -4.91 -8.04 -5.84
N LEU A 37 -4.20 -8.13 -4.71
CA LEU A 37 -3.59 -9.39 -4.25
C LEU A 37 -4.63 -10.48 -4.00
N LYS A 38 -5.77 -10.14 -3.39
CA LYS A 38 -6.86 -11.10 -3.13
C LYS A 38 -7.50 -11.60 -4.42
N ILE A 39 -7.80 -10.71 -5.37
CA ILE A 39 -8.56 -11.07 -6.58
C ILE A 39 -7.67 -11.68 -7.66
N HIS A 40 -6.50 -11.08 -7.90
CA HIS A 40 -5.65 -11.42 -9.05
C HIS A 40 -4.52 -12.39 -8.70
N LYS A 41 -4.14 -12.50 -7.43
CA LYS A 41 -3.16 -13.50 -6.96
C LYS A 41 -3.78 -14.61 -6.10
N ASP A 42 -5.11 -14.60 -5.91
CA ASP A 42 -5.85 -15.59 -5.11
C ASP A 42 -5.31 -15.76 -3.67
N LEU A 43 -4.80 -14.65 -3.11
CA LEU A 43 -4.25 -14.64 -1.76
C LEU A 43 -5.36 -14.38 -0.76
N GLY A 44 -5.75 -15.38 0.04
CA GLY A 44 -6.81 -15.22 1.04
C GLY A 44 -6.51 -14.13 2.07
N LYS A 45 -5.26 -14.06 2.55
CA LYS A 45 -4.79 -13.08 3.53
C LYS A 45 -3.40 -12.54 3.16
N PRO A 46 -3.33 -11.50 2.30
CA PRO A 46 -2.05 -10.97 1.83
C PRO A 46 -1.24 -10.33 2.96
N LEU A 47 0.09 -10.37 2.87
CA LEU A 47 1.02 -9.76 3.82
C LEU A 47 1.81 -8.62 3.17
N MET A 48 1.69 -7.41 3.73
CA MET A 48 2.54 -6.26 3.41
C MET A 48 3.66 -6.14 4.43
N VAL A 49 4.90 -6.13 3.95
CA VAL A 49 6.06 -5.84 4.79
C VAL A 49 6.43 -4.37 4.64
N ILE A 50 6.53 -3.65 5.76
CA ILE A 50 6.96 -2.25 5.79
C ILE A 50 8.33 -2.15 6.45
N GLU A 51 9.20 -1.30 5.91
CA GLU A 51 10.54 -1.09 6.47
C GLU A 51 10.51 -0.23 7.74
N ASP A 52 9.68 0.81 7.74
CA ASP A 52 9.57 1.78 8.84
C ASP A 52 8.12 2.09 9.19
N LEU A 53 7.88 2.50 10.44
CA LEU A 53 6.61 3.07 10.90
C LEU A 53 6.65 4.59 10.76
N ASN A 54 6.03 5.11 9.71
CA ASN A 54 5.90 6.55 9.49
C ASN A 54 4.52 6.88 8.92
N PHE A 55 4.29 8.18 8.68
CA PHE A 55 3.02 8.67 8.15
C PHE A 55 2.60 7.97 6.85
N LEU A 56 3.55 7.70 5.93
CA LEU A 56 3.24 7.05 4.65
C LEU A 56 2.84 5.59 4.84
N THR A 57 3.68 4.82 5.52
CA THR A 57 3.50 3.38 5.66
C THR A 57 2.30 3.04 6.53
N LEU A 58 2.01 3.83 7.57
CA LEU A 58 0.80 3.68 8.38
C LEU A 58 -0.47 4.06 7.63
N SER A 59 -0.47 5.19 6.90
CA SER A 59 -1.66 5.60 6.12
C SER A 59 -1.99 4.60 5.02
N LEU A 60 -0.96 4.09 4.32
CA LEU A 60 -1.09 3.00 3.37
C LEU A 60 -1.58 1.72 4.06
N GLY A 61 -0.96 1.39 5.19
CA GLY A 61 -1.23 0.19 5.94
C GLY A 61 -2.66 0.08 6.44
N VAL A 62 -3.24 1.17 6.96
CA VAL A 62 -4.66 1.21 7.35
C VAL A 62 -5.57 0.78 6.21
N GLY A 63 -5.27 1.23 4.98
CA GLY A 63 -5.97 0.81 3.78
C GLY A 63 -5.84 -0.69 3.49
N PHE A 64 -4.62 -1.21 3.59
CA PHE A 64 -4.32 -2.61 3.33
C PHE A 64 -5.02 -3.55 4.34
N MET A 65 -4.97 -3.20 5.64
CA MET A 65 -5.69 -3.91 6.70
C MET A 65 -7.20 -3.85 6.51
N ALA A 66 -7.74 -2.71 6.06
CA ALA A 66 -9.16 -2.60 5.72
C ALA A 66 -9.57 -3.47 4.51
N GLY A 67 -8.63 -3.94 3.68
CA GLY A 67 -8.89 -4.96 2.65
C GLY A 67 -8.81 -6.41 3.17
N GLY A 68 -8.39 -6.58 4.43
CA GLY A 68 -8.19 -7.88 5.10
C GLY A 68 -6.76 -8.44 4.96
N GLY A 69 -5.81 -7.64 4.49
CA GLY A 69 -4.39 -8.02 4.43
C GLY A 69 -3.65 -7.61 5.71
N ASP A 70 -2.69 -8.40 6.14
CA ASP A 70 -1.91 -8.10 7.34
C ASP A 70 -0.64 -7.30 7.03
N ILE A 71 -0.05 -6.69 8.05
CA ILE A 71 1.17 -5.88 7.96
C ILE A 71 2.21 -6.40 8.93
N SER A 72 3.46 -6.46 8.50
CA SER A 72 4.61 -6.76 9.35
C SER A 72 5.70 -5.69 9.21
N LEU A 73 6.22 -5.20 10.33
CA LEU A 73 7.39 -4.32 10.35
C LEU A 73 8.67 -5.16 10.29
N GLY A 74 9.54 -4.88 9.32
CA GLY A 74 10.90 -5.44 9.24
C GLY A 74 11.31 -5.95 7.87
N PHE A 75 12.11 -7.02 7.85
CA PHE A 75 12.74 -7.57 6.64
C PHE A 75 12.27 -9.00 6.31
N LEU A 76 11.12 -9.42 6.84
CA LEU A 76 10.53 -10.70 6.49
C LEU A 76 10.14 -10.73 5.00
N GLU A 77 10.04 -11.92 4.42
CA GLU A 77 9.39 -12.08 3.12
C GLU A 77 7.89 -11.80 3.27
N GLY A 78 7.31 -11.16 2.25
CA GLY A 78 5.88 -10.87 2.17
C GLY A 78 5.46 -10.72 0.72
N ASP A 79 4.14 -10.76 0.49
CA ASP A 79 3.57 -10.67 -0.86
C ASP A 79 3.91 -9.34 -1.54
N ILE A 80 3.99 -8.28 -0.74
CA ILE A 80 4.51 -6.98 -1.14
C ILE A 80 5.42 -6.41 -0.05
N LYS A 81 6.42 -5.64 -0.47
CA LYS A 81 7.28 -4.88 0.45
C LYS A 81 7.23 -3.40 0.10
N VAL A 82 7.13 -2.56 1.11
CA VAL A 82 6.98 -1.11 0.98
C VAL A 82 8.07 -0.41 1.78
N ARG A 83 8.77 0.51 1.10
CA ARG A 83 9.78 1.37 1.72
C ARG A 83 9.68 2.78 1.20
N SER A 84 10.10 3.74 2.02
CA SER A 84 10.11 5.16 1.66
C SER A 84 11.53 5.69 1.55
N GLU A 85 11.83 6.41 0.48
CA GLU A 85 13.09 7.15 0.29
C GLU A 85 12.79 8.65 0.28
N HIS A 86 13.61 9.44 1.00
CA HIS A 86 13.47 10.90 1.05
C HIS A 86 14.59 11.57 0.25
N GLU A 87 14.21 12.47 -0.66
CA GLU A 87 15.14 13.24 -1.49
C GLU A 87 14.71 14.71 -1.46
N GLY A 88 15.35 15.50 -0.58
CA GLY A 88 15.00 16.91 -0.37
C GLY A 88 13.58 17.08 0.16
N ASP A 89 12.74 17.82 -0.57
CA ASP A 89 11.33 18.06 -0.22
C ASP A 89 10.36 17.00 -0.79
N ARG A 90 10.88 16.05 -1.56
CA ARG A 90 10.11 14.95 -2.15
C ARG A 90 10.39 13.65 -1.44
N THR A 91 9.38 12.79 -1.46
CA THR A 91 9.46 11.42 -0.96
C THR A 91 9.09 10.48 -2.10
N ARG A 92 9.72 9.30 -2.14
CA ARG A 92 9.34 8.18 -3.00
C ARG A 92 8.83 7.06 -2.12
N LEU A 93 7.67 6.50 -2.46
CA LEU A 93 7.12 5.30 -1.81
C LEU A 93 7.26 4.14 -2.79
N ILE A 94 8.20 3.25 -2.52
CA ILE A 94 8.58 2.14 -3.39
C ILE A 94 7.76 0.91 -2.98
N ILE A 95 7.19 0.23 -3.97
CA ILE A 95 6.48 -1.04 -3.83
C ILE A 95 7.28 -2.11 -4.58
N GLU A 96 7.65 -3.16 -3.86
CA GLU A 96 8.40 -4.30 -4.38
C GLU A 96 7.48 -5.54 -4.44
N ASN A 97 7.95 -6.59 -5.13
CA ASN A 97 7.22 -7.85 -5.38
C ASN A 97 5.94 -7.71 -6.24
N LEU A 98 5.79 -6.57 -6.93
CA LEU A 98 4.82 -6.36 -7.99
C LEU A 98 5.52 -5.91 -9.27
N GLN A 99 5.10 -6.46 -10.41
CA GLN A 99 5.55 -6.01 -11.72
C GLN A 99 4.81 -4.73 -12.15
N GLU A 100 5.38 -3.97 -13.09
CA GLU A 100 4.79 -2.69 -13.53
C GLU A 100 3.35 -2.85 -14.06
N TYR A 101 3.06 -3.92 -14.79
CA TYR A 101 1.71 -4.15 -15.31
C TYR A 101 0.69 -4.43 -14.19
N GLU A 102 1.15 -5.00 -13.07
CA GLU A 102 0.32 -5.26 -11.89
C GLU A 102 -0.08 -3.95 -11.22
N LEU A 103 0.86 -3.01 -11.11
CA LEU A 103 0.59 -1.68 -10.58
C LEU A 103 -0.37 -0.89 -11.47
N LYS A 104 -0.35 -1.09 -12.79
CA LYS A 104 -1.38 -0.54 -13.69
C LYS A 104 -2.78 -1.11 -13.40
N MET A 105 -2.87 -2.38 -13.00
CA MET A 105 -4.15 -2.97 -12.55
C MET A 105 -4.59 -2.37 -11.21
N VAL A 106 -3.66 -2.16 -10.28
CA VAL A 106 -3.93 -1.45 -9.02
C VAL A 106 -4.45 -0.02 -9.28
N GLU A 107 -3.85 0.73 -10.22
CA GLU A 107 -4.36 2.04 -10.65
C GLU A 107 -5.77 1.94 -11.22
N SER A 108 -6.04 0.94 -12.05
CA SER A 108 -7.37 0.69 -12.60
C SER A 108 -8.42 0.46 -11.51
N ILE A 109 -8.09 -0.33 -10.48
CA ILE A 109 -8.93 -0.55 -9.29
C ILE A 109 -9.14 0.77 -8.54
N LEU A 110 -8.07 1.53 -8.31
CA LEU A 110 -8.10 2.78 -7.54
C LEU A 110 -9.00 3.85 -8.18
N PHE A 111 -8.94 3.96 -9.52
CA PHE A 111 -9.68 4.95 -10.30
C PHE A 111 -11.01 4.45 -10.85
N SER A 112 -11.34 3.19 -10.56
CA SER A 112 -12.66 2.63 -10.84
C SER A 112 -13.76 3.43 -10.15
N ARG A 113 -14.95 3.43 -10.77
CA ARG A 113 -16.18 3.98 -10.17
C ARG A 113 -16.82 3.03 -9.16
N TYR A 114 -16.40 1.76 -9.16
CA TYR A 114 -16.91 0.76 -8.24
C TYR A 114 -16.25 0.88 -6.87
N ASN A 115 -17.01 0.59 -5.82
CA ASN A 115 -16.47 0.54 -4.47
C ASN A 115 -15.51 -0.65 -4.34
N MET A 116 -14.33 -0.40 -3.78
CA MET A 116 -13.41 -1.46 -3.38
C MET A 116 -14.01 -2.21 -2.18
N PRO A 117 -14.04 -3.56 -2.19
CA PRO A 117 -14.53 -4.35 -1.07
C PRO A 117 -13.66 -4.11 0.15
N ARG A 118 -14.28 -4.11 1.34
CA ARG A 118 -13.62 -3.90 2.64
C ARG A 118 -13.94 -5.08 3.54
N ALA A 119 -12.96 -5.46 4.36
CA ALA A 119 -13.14 -6.40 5.45
C ALA A 119 -13.77 -5.69 6.66
N GLU A 120 -14.53 -6.45 7.46
CA GLU A 120 -15.20 -5.96 8.66
C GLU A 120 -14.94 -6.90 9.84
N GLY A 121 -15.06 -6.39 11.07
CA GLY A 121 -14.91 -7.18 12.29
C GLY A 121 -13.55 -7.89 12.39
N GLU A 122 -13.58 -9.21 12.57
CA GLU A 122 -12.38 -10.04 12.75
C GLU A 122 -11.57 -10.26 11.46
N GLU A 123 -12.15 -9.96 10.30
CA GLU A 123 -11.49 -10.10 9.00
C GLU A 123 -10.53 -8.94 8.70
N VAL A 124 -10.61 -7.84 9.47
CA VAL A 124 -9.68 -6.71 9.34
C VAL A 124 -8.26 -7.19 9.66
N GLY A 125 -7.33 -6.80 8.79
CA GLY A 125 -5.92 -7.17 8.93
C GLY A 125 -5.29 -6.65 10.21
N ARG A 126 -4.22 -7.32 10.65
CA ARG A 126 -3.45 -7.01 11.84
C ARG A 126 -2.10 -6.42 11.47
N ILE A 127 -1.53 -5.65 12.39
CA ILE A 127 -0.15 -5.18 12.30
C ILE A 127 0.71 -5.88 13.34
N TRP A 128 1.84 -6.45 12.92
CA TRP A 128 2.86 -7.01 13.79
C TRP A 128 4.08 -6.11 13.80
N ILE A 129 4.39 -5.60 14.98
CA ILE A 129 5.56 -4.78 15.23
C ILE A 129 6.53 -5.68 16.01
N GLN A 130 7.55 -6.22 15.35
CA GLN A 130 8.64 -6.88 16.06
C GLN A 130 9.52 -5.80 16.67
N GLU A 131 9.57 -5.72 18.01
CA GLU A 131 10.54 -4.87 18.70
C GLU A 131 11.97 -5.33 18.36
N LYS A 132 12.64 -4.66 17.41
CA LYS A 132 14.10 -4.63 17.42
C LYS A 132 14.54 -3.53 18.37
N ARG A 133 14.70 -3.87 19.65
CA ARG A 133 15.56 -3.10 20.56
C ARG A 133 17.00 -3.23 20.06
N HIS A 134 17.57 -2.13 19.59
CA HIS A 134 19.01 -1.92 19.61
C HIS A 134 19.28 -0.73 20.52
#